data_AF-A0A7X2MG67-F1
#
_entry.id   AF-A0A7X2MG67-F1
#
_cell.length_a   1.000
_cell.length_b   1.000
_cell.length_c   1.000
_cell.angle_alpha   90.00
_cell.angle_beta   90.00
_cell.angle_gamma   90.00
#
_symmetry.space_group_name_H-M   'P 1'
#
loop_
_entity.id
_entity.type
_entity.pdbx_description
1 polymer ?
#
loop_
_entity_poly.entity_id
_entity_poly.type
_entity_poly.pdbx_seq_one_letter_code
_entity_poly.pdbx_strand_id
1 'polypeptide(L)' 'MNLPEFGVEAWLNKWEKSAKYDISQSSIDSLTLEELIGLDGTKVEDFFAQHSTDKLNYGWIEGSPEFKELVAELYQNM' A
#
# COMPACT_ATOMS: atom_id res chain seq x y z
N MET A 1 4.84 30.39 13.94
CA MET A 1 4.34 29.49 12.87
C MET A 1 3.11 28.79 13.42
N ASN A 2 2.00 28.74 12.67
CA ASN A 2 0.79 28.03 13.07
C ASN A 2 0.60 26.87 12.09
N LEU A 3 0.63 25.63 12.59
CA LEU A 3 0.36 24.43 11.81
C LEU A 3 -0.99 23.88 12.30
N PRO A 4 -2.09 24.13 11.57
CA PRO A 4 -3.40 23.67 12.00
C PRO A 4 -3.51 22.15 11.91
N GLU A 5 -4.47 21.60 12.62
CA GLU A 5 -4.81 20.18 12.58
C GLU A 5 -5.32 19.77 11.18
N PHE A 6 -5.02 18.54 10.78
CA PHE A 6 -5.54 17.95 9.56
C PHE A 6 -7.00 17.51 9.80
N GLY A 7 -7.96 18.32 9.34
CA GLY A 7 -9.35 18.19 9.78
C GLY A 7 -10.01 16.83 9.51
N VAL A 8 -9.72 16.20 8.37
CA VAL A 8 -10.25 14.85 8.06
C VAL A 8 -9.66 13.80 8.98
N GLU A 9 -8.34 13.86 9.24
CA GLU A 9 -7.64 12.95 10.14
C GLU A 9 -8.19 13.05 11.57
N ALA A 10 -8.39 14.28 12.07
CA ALA A 10 -8.97 14.54 13.38
C ALA A 10 -10.38 13.94 13.55
N TRP A 11 -11.20 14.07 12.50
CA TRP A 11 -12.54 13.49 12.47
C TRP A 11 -12.50 11.97 12.47
N LEU A 12 -11.69 11.35 11.61
CA LEU A 12 -11.53 9.89 11.54
C LEU A 12 -11.00 9.32 12.88
N ASN A 13 -9.97 9.94 13.46
CA ASN A 13 -9.41 9.55 14.76
C ASN A 13 -10.46 9.45 15.87
N LYS A 14 -11.46 10.35 15.84
CA LYS A 14 -12.53 10.39 16.84
C LYS A 14 -13.65 9.38 16.58
N TRP A 15 -14.01 9.15 15.32
CA TRP A 15 -15.28 8.49 14.99
C TRP A 15 -15.15 7.13 14.29
N GLU A 16 -14.06 6.85 13.58
CA GLU A 16 -13.89 5.68 12.70
C GLU A 16 -14.22 4.37 13.41
N LYS A 17 -13.60 4.10 14.57
CA LYS A 17 -13.81 2.86 15.34
C LYS A 17 -15.21 2.71 15.95
N SER A 18 -16.00 3.78 16.00
CA SER A 18 -17.35 3.78 16.55
C SER A 18 -18.44 3.69 15.48
N ALA A 19 -18.08 3.84 14.21
CA ALA A 19 -19.02 3.78 13.11
C ALA A 19 -19.53 2.34 12.91
N LYS A 20 -20.85 2.16 12.99
CA LYS A 20 -21.48 0.87 12.65
C LYS A 20 -21.49 0.61 11.14
N TYR A 21 -21.63 1.68 10.36
CA TYR A 21 -21.61 1.66 8.90
C TYR A 21 -20.64 2.74 8.46
N ASP A 22 -19.41 2.35 8.12
CA ASP A 22 -18.42 3.28 7.61
C ASP A 22 -18.55 3.40 6.08
N ILE A 23 -18.95 4.60 5.64
CA ILE A 23 -19.06 5.00 4.23
C ILE A 23 -18.24 6.27 3.96
N SER A 24 -17.27 6.56 4.83
CA SER A 24 -16.50 7.81 4.81
C SER A 24 -15.16 7.69 4.07
N GLN A 25 -14.74 6.48 3.74
CA GLN A 25 -13.45 6.19 3.14
C GLN A 25 -13.41 6.53 1.65
N SER A 26 -12.26 6.99 1.15
CA SER A 26 -12.02 7.26 -0.28
C SER A 26 -11.23 6.15 -0.98
N SER A 27 -10.99 5.02 -0.30
CA SER A 27 -10.37 3.82 -0.87
C SER A 27 -11.44 2.82 -1.34
N ILE A 28 -10.98 1.74 -1.97
CA ILE A 28 -11.75 0.52 -2.21
C ILE A 28 -11.47 -0.52 -1.11
N ASP A 29 -12.22 -1.62 -1.13
CA ASP A 29 -11.98 -2.76 -0.23
C ASP A 29 -10.53 -3.27 -0.38
N SER A 30 -9.86 -3.46 0.75
CA SER A 30 -8.42 -3.71 0.77
C SER A 30 -8.13 -5.18 0.60
N LEU A 31 -7.12 -5.50 -0.22
CA LEU A 31 -6.64 -6.86 -0.36
C LEU A 31 -5.84 -7.30 0.88
N THR A 32 -6.01 -8.55 1.27
CA THR A 32 -5.08 -9.26 2.16
C THR A 32 -3.78 -9.59 1.42
N LEU A 33 -2.73 -9.95 2.17
CA LEU A 33 -1.45 -10.35 1.59
C LEU A 33 -1.58 -11.62 0.72
N GLU A 34 -2.43 -12.56 1.14
CA GLU A 34 -2.70 -13.80 0.40
C GLU A 34 -3.43 -13.51 -0.91
N GLU A 35 -4.43 -12.63 -0.91
CA GLU A 35 -5.14 -12.22 -2.13
C GLU A 35 -4.22 -11.47 -3.09
N LEU A 36 -3.37 -10.57 -2.59
CA LEU A 36 -2.43 -9.80 -3.41
C LEU A 36 -1.38 -10.69 -4.07
N ILE A 37 -0.67 -11.51 -3.29
CA ILE A 37 0.37 -12.41 -3.81
C ILE A 37 -0.26 -13.48 -4.72
N GLY A 38 -1.48 -13.92 -4.41
CA GLY A 38 -2.20 -14.92 -5.19
C GLY A 38 -2.75 -14.44 -6.54
N LEU A 39 -2.67 -13.15 -6.88
CA LEU A 39 -3.23 -12.61 -8.13
C LEU A 39 -2.64 -13.26 -9.40
N ASP A 40 -1.38 -13.68 -9.35
CA ASP A 40 -0.68 -14.37 -10.45
C ASP A 40 -0.53 -15.89 -10.22
N GLY A 41 -1.13 -16.41 -9.14
CA GLY A 41 -1.02 -17.81 -8.73
C GLY A 41 0.17 -18.11 -7.81
N THR A 42 0.97 -17.11 -7.43
CA THR A 42 2.08 -17.28 -6.47
C THR A 42 1.54 -17.61 -5.07
N LYS A 43 2.25 -18.50 -4.36
CA LYS A 43 1.95 -18.79 -2.95
C LYS A 43 2.76 -17.86 -2.05
N VAL A 44 2.16 -17.48 -0.93
CA VAL A 44 2.81 -16.66 0.10
C VAL A 44 4.12 -17.30 0.58
N GLU A 45 4.16 -18.63 0.74
CA GLU A 45 5.39 -19.35 1.12
C GLU A 45 6.53 -19.17 0.12
N ASP A 46 6.22 -19.31 -1.17
CA ASP A 46 7.20 -19.21 -2.26
C ASP A 46 7.74 -17.77 -2.37
N PHE A 47 6.85 -16.78 -2.22
CA PHE A 47 7.23 -15.36 -2.17
C PHE A 47 8.23 -15.08 -1.04
N PHE A 48 7.96 -15.52 0.19
CA PHE A 48 8.87 -15.29 1.30
C PHE A 48 10.16 -16.12 1.20
N ALA A 49 10.10 -17.31 0.61
CA ALA A 49 11.30 -18.10 0.35
C ALA A 49 12.26 -17.38 -0.61
N GLN A 50 11.72 -16.78 -1.69
CA GLN A 50 12.49 -16.01 -2.67
C GLN A 50 13.21 -14.81 -2.04
N HIS A 51 12.58 -14.13 -1.07
CA HIS A 51 13.12 -12.92 -0.44
C HIS A 51 13.84 -13.20 0.90
N SER A 52 13.99 -14.48 1.28
CA SER A 52 14.49 -14.86 2.61
C SER A 52 15.94 -14.42 2.90
N THR A 53 16.73 -14.18 1.86
CA THR A 53 18.13 -13.73 1.98
C THR A 53 18.30 -12.23 1.78
N ASP A 54 17.22 -11.52 1.49
CA ASP A 54 17.29 -10.08 1.22
C ASP A 54 17.66 -9.32 2.49
N LYS A 55 18.58 -8.37 2.34
CA LYS A 55 18.95 -7.48 3.43
C LYS A 55 17.94 -6.37 3.55
N LEU A 56 17.30 -6.26 4.71
CA LEU A 56 16.39 -5.17 5.08
C LEU A 56 17.17 -3.89 5.42
N ASN A 57 17.95 -3.38 4.46
CA ASN A 57 18.67 -2.11 4.55
C ASN A 57 17.88 -1.01 3.81
N TYR A 58 18.53 0.10 3.45
CA TYR A 58 17.89 1.19 2.72
C TYR A 58 17.27 0.78 1.37
N GLY A 59 17.74 -0.33 0.78
CA GLY A 59 17.21 -0.87 -0.47
C GLY A 59 17.26 0.14 -1.61
N TRP A 60 16.20 0.14 -2.42
CA TRP A 60 16.02 1.07 -3.52
C TRP A 60 15.33 2.36 -3.05
N ILE A 61 16.11 3.39 -2.69
CA ILE A 61 15.61 4.66 -2.11
C ILE A 61 14.49 5.31 -2.95
N GLU A 62 14.59 5.19 -4.28
CA GLU A 62 13.61 5.79 -5.20
C GLU A 62 12.67 4.75 -5.85
N GLY A 63 12.68 3.50 -5.38
CA GLY A 63 11.99 2.37 -6.00
C GLY A 63 12.89 1.51 -6.89
N SER A 64 12.58 0.21 -7.00
CA SER A 64 13.36 -0.74 -7.80
C SER A 64 13.26 -0.44 -9.30
N PRO A 65 14.25 -0.84 -10.11
CA PRO A 65 14.17 -0.68 -11.57
C PRO A 65 12.89 -1.26 -12.16
N GLU A 66 12.54 -2.50 -11.76
CA GLU A 66 11.32 -3.19 -12.21
C GLU A 66 10.04 -2.43 -11.81
N PHE A 67 9.97 -1.90 -10.58
CA PHE A 67 8.84 -1.08 -10.16
C PHE A 67 8.69 0.17 -11.03
N LYS A 68 9.79 0.89 -11.29
CA LYS A 68 9.76 2.13 -12.09
C LYS A 68 9.34 1.84 -13.54
N GLU A 69 9.82 0.74 -14.12
CA GLU A 69 9.46 0.30 -15.47
C GLU A 69 7.97 -0.02 -15.58
N LEU A 70 7.47 -0.90 -14.71
CA LEU A 70 6.05 -1.29 -14.71
C LEU A 70 5.11 -0.11 -14.45
N VAL A 71 5.47 0.82 -13.55
CA VAL A 71 4.67 2.03 -13.33
C VAL A 71 4.69 2.93 -14.56
N ALA A 72 5.83 3.11 -15.23
CA ALA A 72 5.94 3.94 -16.43
C ALA A 72 5.06 3.39 -17.58
N GLU A 73 4.95 2.08 -17.72
CA GLU A 73 4.10 1.43 -18.73
C GLU A 73 2.60 1.75 -18.59
N LEU A 74 2.13 2.11 -17.39
CA LEU A 74 0.73 2.45 -17.14
C LEU A 74 0.32 3.80 -17.75
N TYR A 75 1.28 4.65 -18.14
CA TYR A 75 1.02 6.02 -18.57
C TYR A 75 1.64 6.27 -19.96
N GLN A 76 0.78 6.44 -20.96
CA GLN A 76 1.21 6.61 -22.36
C GLN A 76 1.68 8.04 -22.71
N ASN A 77 1.34 9.03 -21.88
CA ASN A 77 1.73 10.42 -22.08
C ASN A 77 2.19 10.99 -20.74
N MET A 78 3.49 11.32 -20.63
CA MET A 78 4.03 12.18 -19.58
C MET A 78 4.18 13.61 -20.10
#